data_AF-A0A3D9G1T8-F1
#
_entry.id   AF-A0A3D9G1T8-F1
#
_cell.length_a   1.000
_cell.length_b   1.000
_cell.length_c   1.000
_cell.angle_alpha   90.00
_cell.angle_beta   90.00
_cell.angle_gamma   90.00
#
_symmetry.space_group_name_H-M   'P 1'
#
loop_
_entity.id
_entity.type
_entity.pdbx_description
1 polymer ?
#
loop_
_entity_poly.entity_id
_entity_poly.type
_entity_poly.pdbx_seq_one_letter_code
_entity_poly.pdbx_strand_id
1 'polypeptide(L)'
;MKLFKYNKIAVLALVSIALVSCGNDDQPGDSQLDYTQPVKTKLDNWITTNYLTPYNINVQYKWNQNTVDNSRYLFPPTIEKVQPALEIVQTIWLKSYATIGGADFVKKIAPREIVLVGGVNLNSVGTRTLGLAEGGQRVTLFETDYIDKSNRENVAEFIHTIQHEYIHILNQNKPFDEKSWTVITPGGYTADWYNYEIPESNELGFITSYARSNINEDFAETASMILIYSKDEYAAFLAGIQSPFALEALKKKEALVVKYFKEAFNMDFYALRDEAEKNTTAVITN
;
A
#
# COMPACT_ATOMS: atom_id res chain seq x y z
N MET A 1 45.16 -42.95 -63.49
CA MET A 1 45.41 -43.08 -62.02
C MET A 1 45.99 -41.84 -61.33
N LYS A 2 46.58 -40.84 -62.01
CA LYS A 2 47.15 -39.65 -61.34
C LYS A 2 46.11 -38.59 -60.91
N LEU A 3 45.08 -38.32 -61.73
CA LEU A 3 44.02 -37.32 -61.44
C LEU A 3 43.20 -37.62 -60.16
N PHE A 4 42.90 -38.88 -59.87
CA PHE A 4 42.18 -39.27 -58.64
C PHE A 4 42.99 -39.05 -57.34
N LYS A 5 44.33 -39.04 -57.39
CA LYS A 5 45.17 -38.73 -56.23
C LYS A 5 45.17 -37.23 -55.91
N TYR A 6 45.20 -36.37 -56.93
CA TYR A 6 45.14 -34.92 -56.74
C TYR A 6 43.78 -34.44 -56.23
N ASN A 7 42.67 -35.05 -56.67
CA ASN A 7 41.33 -34.73 -56.14
C ASN A 7 41.18 -35.11 -54.66
N LYS A 8 41.75 -36.24 -54.20
CA LYS A 8 41.72 -36.61 -52.78
C LYS A 8 42.54 -35.65 -51.90
N ILE A 9 43.68 -35.17 -52.40
CA ILE A 9 44.52 -34.18 -51.72
C ILE A 9 43.83 -32.81 -51.70
N ALA A 10 43.19 -32.41 -52.80
CA ALA A 10 42.44 -31.15 -52.88
C ALA A 10 41.22 -31.15 -51.95
N VAL A 11 40.48 -32.26 -51.87
CA VAL A 11 39.35 -32.42 -50.94
C VAL A 11 39.84 -32.41 -49.48
N LEU A 12 40.95 -33.09 -49.17
CA LEU A 12 41.53 -33.08 -47.83
C LEU A 12 42.00 -31.67 -47.41
N ALA A 13 42.61 -30.92 -48.34
CA ALA A 13 43.04 -29.54 -48.13
C ALA A 13 41.85 -28.58 -47.91
N LEU A 14 40.76 -28.74 -48.67
CA LEU A 14 39.51 -27.98 -48.50
C LEU A 14 38.82 -28.27 -47.17
N VAL A 15 38.83 -29.53 -46.71
CA VAL A 15 38.27 -29.92 -45.40
C VAL A 15 39.10 -29.35 -44.25
N SER A 16 40.43 -29.29 -44.38
CA SER A 16 41.28 -28.66 -43.34
C SER A 16 41.13 -27.14 -43.25
N ILE A 17 40.73 -26.45 -44.33
CA ILE A 17 40.46 -25.00 -44.31
C ILE A 17 39.11 -24.70 -43.63
N ALA A 18 38.13 -25.62 -43.71
CA ALA A 18 36.82 -25.46 -43.08
C ALA A 18 36.82 -25.61 -41.55
N LEU A 19 37.91 -26.14 -40.96
CA LEU A 19 38.02 -26.37 -39.50
C LEU A 19 38.60 -25.18 -38.71
N VAL A 20 38.92 -24.05 -39.37
CA VAL A 20 39.56 -22.88 -38.73
C VAL A 20 38.59 -21.70 -38.52
N SER A 21 37.30 -21.86 -38.84
CA SER A 21 36.29 -20.79 -38.66
C SER A 21 35.49 -20.95 -37.36
N CYS A 22 36.15 -20.69 -36.24
CA CYS A 22 35.54 -20.20 -34.99
C CYS A 22 36.63 -19.43 -34.24
N GLY A 23 37.01 -18.28 -34.80
CA GLY A 23 37.82 -17.30 -34.09
C GLY A 23 36.94 -16.56 -33.11
N ASN A 24 37.22 -16.74 -31.82
CA ASN A 24 36.77 -15.99 -30.66
C ASN A 24 35.52 -15.11 -30.86
N ASP A 25 34.35 -15.63 -30.45
CA ASP A 25 33.31 -14.73 -29.99
C ASP A 25 33.89 -13.92 -28.82
N ASP A 26 33.88 -12.59 -28.93
CA ASP A 26 34.26 -11.69 -27.86
C ASP A 26 33.47 -12.09 -26.61
N GLN A 27 34.16 -12.61 -25.61
CA GLN A 27 33.55 -12.85 -24.31
C GLN A 27 33.02 -11.51 -23.80
N PRO A 28 31.83 -11.48 -23.18
CA PRO A 28 31.38 -10.26 -22.50
C PRO A 28 32.51 -9.76 -21.61
N GLY A 29 32.91 -8.51 -21.79
CA GLY A 29 33.89 -7.87 -20.93
C GLY A 29 33.38 -7.76 -19.49
N ASP A 30 34.16 -7.15 -18.62
CA ASP A 30 33.74 -6.91 -17.24
C ASP A 30 32.37 -6.21 -17.19
N SER A 31 31.54 -6.65 -16.24
CA SER A 31 30.22 -6.08 -16.02
C SER A 31 30.32 -4.57 -15.83
N GLN A 32 29.57 -3.83 -16.64
CA GLN A 32 29.42 -2.37 -16.50
C GLN A 32 28.43 -2.00 -15.39
N LEU A 33 27.80 -2.99 -14.74
CA LEU A 33 26.93 -2.78 -13.60
C LEU A 33 27.79 -2.54 -12.36
N ASP A 34 27.58 -1.43 -11.67
CA ASP A 34 28.11 -1.23 -10.34
C ASP A 34 27.39 -2.15 -9.35
N TYR A 35 28.10 -3.18 -8.88
CA TYR A 35 27.62 -4.14 -7.87
C TYR A 35 28.14 -3.80 -6.46
N THR A 36 28.78 -2.64 -6.29
CA THR A 36 29.24 -2.17 -4.98
C THR A 36 28.06 -2.00 -4.05
N GLN A 37 28.03 -2.78 -2.96
CA GLN A 37 26.96 -2.66 -1.98
C GLN A 37 27.09 -1.31 -1.26
N PRO A 38 26.06 -0.44 -1.31
CA PRO A 38 26.12 0.84 -0.63
C PRO A 38 26.23 0.63 0.87
N VAL A 39 27.08 1.42 1.51
CA VAL A 39 27.21 1.41 2.98
C VAL A 39 25.88 1.84 3.59
N LYS A 40 25.32 1.00 4.47
CA LYS A 40 24.06 1.31 5.15
C LYS A 40 24.21 2.51 6.07
N THR A 41 23.31 3.48 5.91
CA THR A 41 23.20 4.62 6.82
C THR A 41 22.58 4.22 8.17
N LYS A 42 22.58 5.14 9.15
CA LYS A 42 21.85 4.93 10.41
C LYS A 42 20.36 4.65 10.18
N LEU A 43 19.75 5.38 9.25
CA LEU A 43 18.35 5.20 8.86
C LEU A 43 18.11 3.82 8.22
N ASP A 44 18.99 3.38 7.32
CA ASP A 44 18.88 2.05 6.68
C ASP A 44 18.91 0.91 7.72
N ASN A 45 19.78 1.04 8.73
CA ASN A 45 19.88 0.08 9.83
C ASN A 45 18.66 0.13 10.76
N TRP A 46 18.14 1.34 11.04
CA TRP A 46 16.91 1.51 11.81
C TRP A 46 15.72 0.87 11.11
N ILE A 47 15.55 1.09 9.80
CA ILE A 47 14.51 0.46 8.97
C ILE A 47 14.66 -1.06 8.99
N THR A 48 15.89 -1.57 8.81
CA THR A 48 16.15 -3.01 8.86
C THR A 48 15.65 -3.60 10.17
N THR A 49 15.97 -2.96 11.30
CA THR A 49 15.62 -3.44 12.64
C THR A 49 14.13 -3.34 12.94
N ASN A 50 13.45 -2.29 12.45
CA ASN A 50 12.08 -1.94 12.84
C ASN A 50 11.00 -2.42 11.86
N TYR A 51 11.38 -2.75 10.62
CA TYR A 51 10.48 -3.15 9.55
C TYR A 51 10.87 -4.48 8.92
N LEU A 52 12.09 -4.57 8.37
CA LEU A 52 12.48 -5.73 7.58
C LEU A 52 12.57 -6.99 8.47
N THR A 53 13.32 -6.92 9.57
CA THR A 53 13.49 -8.06 10.47
C THR A 53 12.19 -8.51 11.15
N PRO A 54 11.38 -7.63 11.77
CA PRO A 54 10.20 -8.07 12.49
C PRO A 54 9.02 -8.42 11.58
N TYR A 55 8.86 -7.76 10.43
CA TYR A 55 7.64 -7.85 9.61
C TYR A 55 7.87 -8.31 8.17
N ASN A 56 9.12 -8.45 7.73
CA ASN A 56 9.47 -8.71 6.33
C ASN A 56 8.91 -7.64 5.38
N ILE A 57 9.05 -6.38 5.79
CA ILE A 57 8.65 -5.19 5.03
C ILE A 57 9.91 -4.44 4.58
N ASN A 58 10.10 -4.32 3.28
CA ASN A 58 11.14 -3.49 2.69
C ASN A 58 10.64 -2.06 2.53
N VAL A 59 11.32 -1.07 3.11
CA VAL A 59 10.94 0.34 2.95
C VAL A 59 11.85 1.01 1.92
N GLN A 60 11.26 1.50 0.83
CA GLN A 60 11.93 2.28 -0.21
C GLN A 60 11.67 3.77 0.00
N TYR A 61 12.69 4.50 0.41
CA TYR A 61 12.67 5.97 0.52
C TYR A 61 13.69 6.65 -0.39
N LYS A 62 14.66 5.89 -0.92
CA LYS A 62 15.60 6.37 -1.92
C LYS A 62 14.91 6.33 -3.28
N TRP A 63 15.15 7.36 -4.10
CA TRP A 63 14.51 7.48 -5.40
C TRP A 63 14.78 6.25 -6.29
N ASN A 64 13.71 5.70 -6.84
CA ASN A 64 13.76 4.62 -7.81
C ASN A 64 12.63 4.81 -8.84
N GLN A 65 13.00 5.28 -10.04
CA GLN A 65 12.05 5.56 -11.11
C GLN A 65 11.20 4.34 -11.54
N ASN A 66 11.63 3.12 -11.21
CA ASN A 66 10.90 1.89 -11.53
C ASN A 66 9.79 1.56 -10.52
N THR A 67 9.66 2.36 -9.46
CA THR A 67 8.69 2.13 -8.37
C THR A 67 7.60 3.19 -8.29
N VAL A 68 7.60 4.14 -9.22
CA VAL A 68 6.69 5.29 -9.23
C VAL A 68 6.18 5.58 -10.65
N ASP A 69 5.05 6.27 -10.75
CA ASP A 69 4.51 6.72 -12.03
C ASP A 69 5.33 7.90 -12.59
N ASN A 70 6.13 7.62 -13.62
CA ASN A 70 6.98 8.62 -14.27
C ASN A 70 6.21 9.66 -15.10
N SER A 71 4.88 9.53 -15.23
CA SER A 71 4.02 10.58 -15.81
C SER A 71 3.65 11.67 -14.80
N ARG A 72 4.05 11.52 -13.54
CA ARG A 72 3.75 12.43 -12.43
C ARG A 72 5.00 13.18 -11.96
N TYR A 73 4.81 14.33 -11.32
CA TYR A 73 5.89 15.14 -10.74
C TYR A 73 6.23 14.68 -9.32
N LEU A 74 6.72 13.45 -9.20
CA LEU A 74 7.07 12.82 -7.91
C LEU A 74 8.57 12.97 -7.61
N PHE A 75 8.91 12.98 -6.33
CA PHE A 75 10.29 13.08 -5.84
C PHE A 75 10.44 12.29 -4.53
N PRO A 76 11.66 11.82 -4.17
CA PRO A 76 11.86 11.08 -2.92
C PRO A 76 11.62 12.00 -1.71
N PRO A 77 11.17 11.46 -0.57
CA PRO A 77 11.05 12.25 0.64
C PRO A 77 12.42 12.77 1.12
N THR A 78 12.38 13.91 1.81
CA THR A 78 13.51 14.42 2.60
C THR A 78 13.88 13.41 3.69
N ILE A 79 15.18 13.21 3.89
CA ILE A 79 15.71 12.13 4.75
C ILE A 79 15.21 12.25 6.19
N GLU A 80 15.14 13.47 6.69
CA GLU A 80 14.66 13.83 8.02
C GLU A 80 13.17 13.54 8.24
N LYS A 81 12.37 13.42 7.17
CA LYS A 81 10.93 13.11 7.24
C LYS A 81 10.64 11.62 7.20
N VAL A 82 11.57 10.80 6.70
CA VAL A 82 11.38 9.35 6.55
C VAL A 82 11.16 8.65 7.89
N GLN A 83 12.08 8.80 8.85
CA GLN A 83 11.96 8.10 10.13
C GLN A 83 10.70 8.54 10.91
N PRO A 84 10.38 9.84 11.03
CA PRO A 84 9.15 10.28 11.68
C PRO A 84 7.87 9.70 11.07
N ALA A 85 7.79 9.65 9.74
CA ALA A 85 6.65 9.05 9.03
C ALA A 85 6.52 7.56 9.34
N LEU A 86 7.64 6.83 9.31
CA LEU A 86 7.67 5.42 9.65
C LEU A 86 7.35 5.17 11.14
N GLU A 87 7.80 5.99 12.07
CA GLU A 87 7.41 5.84 13.48
C GLU A 87 5.90 5.91 13.69
N ILE A 88 5.22 6.79 12.95
CA ILE A 88 3.75 6.91 12.91
C ILE A 88 3.13 5.62 12.36
N VAL A 89 3.57 5.18 11.18
CA VAL A 89 3.13 3.94 10.52
C VAL A 89 3.33 2.73 11.44
N GLN A 90 4.50 2.59 12.05
CA GLN A 90 4.82 1.48 12.93
C GLN A 90 3.92 1.49 14.17
N THR A 91 3.74 2.65 14.78
CA THR A 91 3.06 2.75 16.07
C THR A 91 1.55 2.62 15.94
N ILE A 92 0.94 3.32 14.99
CA ILE A 92 -0.52 3.36 14.88
C ILE A 92 -1.05 2.17 14.08
N TRP A 93 -0.36 1.77 13.01
CA TRP A 93 -0.79 0.63 12.21
C TRP A 93 -0.17 -0.69 12.70
N LEU A 94 1.13 -0.90 12.51
CA LEU A 94 1.73 -2.22 12.71
C LEU A 94 1.57 -2.75 14.14
N LYS A 95 1.81 -1.91 15.16
CA LYS A 95 1.67 -2.33 16.57
C LYS A 95 0.22 -2.60 16.95
N SER A 96 -0.75 -1.81 16.52
CA SER A 96 -2.17 -2.03 16.84
C SER A 96 -2.65 -3.39 16.31
N TYR A 97 -2.34 -3.71 15.05
CA TYR A 97 -2.68 -5.01 14.47
C TYR A 97 -1.89 -6.16 15.09
N ALA A 98 -0.61 -5.97 15.44
CA ALA A 98 0.17 -7.00 16.13
C ALA A 98 -0.34 -7.29 17.54
N THR A 99 -0.81 -6.26 18.27
CA THR A 99 -1.37 -6.40 19.61
C THR A 99 -2.69 -7.18 19.58
N ILE A 100 -3.60 -6.87 18.64
CA ILE A 100 -4.93 -7.49 18.60
C ILE A 100 -4.97 -8.78 17.77
N GLY A 101 -4.30 -8.81 16.61
CA GLY A 101 -4.22 -9.97 15.73
C GLY A 101 -3.14 -10.99 16.12
N GLY A 102 -2.26 -10.62 17.05
CA GLY A 102 -1.11 -11.43 17.45
C GLY A 102 0.13 -11.18 16.58
N ALA A 103 1.29 -11.62 17.10
CA ALA A 103 2.62 -11.31 16.55
C ALA A 103 2.85 -11.77 15.10
N ASP A 104 2.07 -12.72 14.61
CA ASP A 104 2.19 -13.29 13.26
C ASP A 104 1.28 -12.64 12.23
N PHE A 105 0.23 -11.93 12.66
CA PHE A 105 -0.79 -11.38 11.76
C PHE A 105 -0.16 -10.44 10.72
N VAL A 106 0.55 -9.42 11.23
CA VAL A 106 1.24 -8.43 10.40
C VAL A 106 2.29 -9.10 9.52
N LYS A 107 3.09 -10.03 10.04
CA LYS A 107 4.13 -10.72 9.26
C LYS A 107 3.59 -11.46 8.04
N LYS A 108 2.41 -12.06 8.18
CA LYS A 108 1.80 -12.89 7.13
C LYS A 108 1.08 -12.06 6.08
N ILE A 109 0.41 -10.97 6.48
CA ILE A 109 -0.54 -10.25 5.61
C ILE A 109 -0.05 -8.87 5.18
N ALA A 110 0.84 -8.21 5.95
CA ALA A 110 1.35 -6.89 5.57
C ALA A 110 2.04 -6.91 4.19
N PRO A 111 2.01 -5.77 3.46
CA PRO A 111 2.74 -5.64 2.21
C PRO A 111 4.22 -5.92 2.41
N ARG A 112 4.88 -6.48 1.39
CA ARG A 112 6.33 -6.74 1.41
C ARG A 112 7.13 -5.48 1.15
N GLU A 113 6.47 -4.42 0.71
CA GLU A 113 7.09 -3.17 0.34
C GLU A 113 6.27 -1.96 0.79
N ILE A 114 6.95 -0.95 1.34
CA ILE A 114 6.41 0.39 1.51
C ILE A 114 7.28 1.33 0.69
N VAL A 115 6.68 2.08 -0.23
CA VAL A 115 7.37 3.13 -0.99
C VAL A 115 6.96 4.48 -0.41
N LEU A 116 7.92 5.30 -0.03
CA LEU A 116 7.68 6.66 0.46
C LEU A 116 7.98 7.66 -0.65
N VAL A 117 7.04 8.59 -0.87
CA VAL A 117 7.15 9.67 -1.84
C VAL A 117 6.92 11.00 -1.12
N GLY A 118 7.79 11.98 -1.35
CA GLY A 118 7.73 13.27 -0.68
C GLY A 118 6.60 14.17 -1.19
N GLY A 119 6.33 14.10 -2.50
CA GLY A 119 5.40 14.97 -3.21
C GLY A 119 3.94 14.52 -3.22
N VAL A 120 3.09 15.41 -3.72
CA VAL A 120 1.66 15.19 -3.95
C VAL A 120 1.45 14.41 -5.24
N ASN A 121 0.64 13.35 -5.20
CA ASN A 121 0.20 12.65 -6.41
C ASN A 121 -1.14 13.20 -6.90
N LEU A 122 -1.09 14.13 -7.86
CA LEU A 122 -2.28 14.74 -8.46
C LEU A 122 -2.70 13.98 -9.72
N ASN A 123 -3.98 13.62 -9.79
CA ASN A 123 -4.63 13.08 -10.98
C ASN A 123 -4.90 14.19 -12.03
N SER A 124 -5.18 13.78 -13.27
CA SER A 124 -5.46 14.73 -14.37
C SER A 124 -6.70 15.61 -14.13
N VAL A 125 -7.63 15.13 -13.30
CA VAL A 125 -8.85 15.84 -12.89
C VAL A 125 -8.66 16.66 -11.60
N GLY A 126 -7.44 16.74 -11.06
CA GLY A 126 -7.10 17.55 -9.88
C GLY A 126 -7.35 16.86 -8.53
N THR A 127 -7.85 15.62 -8.51
CA THR A 127 -7.95 14.84 -7.26
C THR A 127 -6.57 14.39 -6.78
N ARG A 128 -6.39 14.32 -5.45
CA ARG A 128 -5.17 13.85 -4.80
C ARG A 128 -5.29 12.36 -4.49
N THR A 129 -4.24 11.60 -4.75
CA THR A 129 -4.08 10.21 -4.31
C THR A 129 -3.06 10.18 -3.18
N LEU A 130 -3.49 9.84 -1.96
CA LEU A 130 -2.63 9.85 -0.78
C LEU A 130 -1.88 8.52 -0.57
N GLY A 131 -2.49 7.42 -1.03
CA GLY A 131 -1.96 6.07 -0.92
C GLY A 131 -2.28 5.24 -2.15
N LEU A 132 -1.55 4.13 -2.31
CA LEU A 132 -1.84 3.14 -3.34
C LEU A 132 -1.36 1.76 -2.89
N ALA A 133 -2.26 0.78 -2.80
CA ALA A 133 -1.93 -0.63 -2.63
C ALA A 133 -1.91 -1.39 -3.97
N GLU A 134 -0.77 -2.02 -4.27
CA GLU A 134 -0.59 -2.82 -5.50
C GLU A 134 -0.44 -4.31 -5.16
N GLY A 135 -1.43 -5.11 -5.58
CA GLY A 135 -1.35 -6.58 -5.58
C GLY A 135 -1.07 -7.21 -4.22
N GLY A 136 -1.48 -6.58 -3.12
CA GLY A 136 -1.23 -7.06 -1.75
C GLY A 136 0.23 -6.95 -1.32
N GLN A 137 1.11 -6.44 -2.17
CA GLN A 137 2.55 -6.59 -2.04
C GLN A 137 3.26 -5.27 -1.75
N ARG A 138 2.71 -4.16 -2.24
CA ARG A 138 3.26 -2.81 -2.03
C ARG A 138 2.18 -1.85 -1.55
N VAL A 139 2.55 -0.96 -0.64
CA VAL A 139 1.83 0.29 -0.38
C VAL A 139 2.74 1.47 -0.68
N THR A 140 2.28 2.41 -1.49
CA THR A 140 2.94 3.69 -1.72
C THR A 140 2.29 4.76 -0.87
N LEU A 141 3.08 5.52 -0.12
CA LEU A 141 2.63 6.62 0.73
C LEU A 141 3.17 7.94 0.16
N PHE A 142 2.26 8.76 -0.32
CA PHE A 142 2.58 10.08 -0.86
C PHE A 142 2.64 11.12 0.26
N GLU A 143 3.11 12.31 -0.10
CA GLU A 143 3.15 13.47 0.79
C GLU A 143 3.92 13.26 2.11
N THR A 144 4.91 12.37 2.11
CA THR A 144 5.72 12.05 3.30
C THR A 144 6.38 13.30 3.90
N ASP A 145 6.73 14.29 3.08
CA ASP A 145 7.36 15.53 3.54
C ASP A 145 6.40 16.49 4.25
N TYR A 146 5.10 16.35 4.00
CA TYR A 146 4.03 17.20 4.54
C TYR A 146 3.48 16.69 5.88
N ILE A 147 4.01 15.58 6.39
CA ILE A 147 3.60 15.05 7.68
C ILE A 147 4.06 15.99 8.80
N ASP A 148 3.09 16.41 9.62
CA ASP A 148 3.24 17.25 10.79
C ASP A 148 2.61 16.57 12.01
N LYS A 149 3.47 16.02 12.88
CA LYS A 149 3.06 15.33 14.11
C LYS A 149 2.29 16.24 15.08
N SER A 150 2.48 17.56 14.99
CA SER A 150 1.77 18.52 15.85
C SER A 150 0.33 18.78 15.40
N ASN A 151 -0.01 18.38 14.17
CA ASN A 151 -1.34 18.51 13.60
C ASN A 151 -2.06 17.15 13.61
N ARG A 152 -3.00 16.99 14.54
CA ARG A 152 -3.82 15.77 14.67
C ARG A 152 -4.56 15.42 13.38
N GLU A 153 -5.10 16.40 12.67
CA GLU A 153 -5.86 16.15 11.44
C GLU A 153 -4.95 15.62 10.33
N ASN A 154 -3.74 16.17 10.20
CA ASN A 154 -2.74 15.68 9.26
C ASN A 154 -2.28 14.25 9.58
N VAL A 155 -2.02 13.94 10.86
CA VAL A 155 -1.70 12.56 11.27
C VAL A 155 -2.88 11.62 11.02
N ALA A 156 -4.11 12.05 11.30
CA ALA A 156 -5.30 11.26 11.05
C ALA A 156 -5.51 10.96 9.56
N GLU A 157 -5.31 11.93 8.66
CA GLU A 157 -5.38 11.74 7.20
C GLU A 157 -4.30 10.76 6.70
N PHE A 158 -3.07 10.90 7.21
CA PHE A 158 -1.99 9.98 6.86
C PHE A 158 -2.27 8.55 7.33
N ILE A 159 -2.79 8.38 8.54
CA ILE A 159 -3.20 7.06 9.06
C ILE A 159 -4.41 6.52 8.33
N HIS A 160 -5.38 7.38 7.97
CA HIS A 160 -6.53 7.00 7.17
C HIS A 160 -6.12 6.30 5.91
N THR A 161 -5.18 6.92 5.20
CA THR A 161 -4.61 6.38 3.97
C THR A 161 -4.01 5.00 4.20
N ILE A 162 -3.14 4.83 5.20
CA ILE A 162 -2.49 3.53 5.47
C ILE A 162 -3.51 2.46 5.85
N GLN A 163 -4.48 2.80 6.71
CA GLN A 163 -5.52 1.87 7.13
C GLN A 163 -6.36 1.46 5.93
N HIS A 164 -6.84 2.41 5.15
CA HIS A 164 -7.62 2.20 3.92
C HIS A 164 -6.90 1.23 2.97
N GLU A 165 -5.64 1.53 2.62
CA GLU A 165 -4.85 0.67 1.75
C GLU A 165 -4.62 -0.72 2.36
N TYR A 166 -4.45 -0.81 3.67
CA TYR A 166 -4.33 -2.12 4.31
C TYR A 166 -5.63 -2.92 4.30
N ILE A 167 -6.80 -2.29 4.42
CA ILE A 167 -8.09 -2.97 4.26
C ILE A 167 -8.20 -3.56 2.85
N HIS A 168 -7.74 -2.86 1.81
CA HIS A 168 -7.66 -3.45 0.47
C HIS A 168 -6.79 -4.70 0.43
N ILE A 169 -5.63 -4.70 1.09
CA ILE A 169 -4.75 -5.87 1.21
C ILE A 169 -5.44 -7.01 1.98
N LEU A 170 -6.17 -6.70 3.06
CA LEU A 170 -6.96 -7.69 3.80
C LEU A 170 -8.01 -8.34 2.89
N ASN A 171 -8.76 -7.51 2.15
CA ASN A 171 -9.80 -7.94 1.22
C ASN A 171 -9.24 -8.82 0.10
N GLN A 172 -8.06 -8.50 -0.42
CA GLN A 172 -7.36 -9.32 -1.42
C GLN A 172 -6.91 -10.68 -0.87
N ASN A 173 -6.58 -10.77 0.43
CA ASN A 173 -6.22 -12.03 1.09
C ASN A 173 -7.44 -12.88 1.45
N LYS A 174 -8.49 -12.24 2.00
CA LYS A 174 -9.77 -12.85 2.34
C LYS A 174 -10.87 -11.86 1.97
N PRO A 175 -11.70 -12.15 0.96
CA PRO A 175 -12.72 -11.22 0.51
C PRO A 175 -13.81 -11.03 1.57
N PHE A 176 -14.37 -9.83 1.64
CA PHE A 176 -15.56 -9.55 2.43
C PHE A 176 -16.83 -10.06 1.72
N ASP A 177 -17.97 -10.02 2.39
CA ASP A 177 -19.25 -10.44 1.81
C ASP A 177 -19.81 -9.36 0.86
N GLU A 178 -19.24 -9.28 -0.34
CA GLU A 178 -19.63 -8.30 -1.38
C GLU A 178 -21.11 -8.36 -1.72
N LYS A 179 -21.74 -9.55 -1.64
CA LYS A 179 -23.17 -9.73 -1.93
C LYS A 179 -24.03 -9.03 -0.90
N SER A 180 -23.76 -9.26 0.38
CA SER A 180 -24.47 -8.58 1.47
C SER A 180 -24.14 -7.09 1.51
N TRP A 181 -22.94 -6.69 1.11
CA TRP A 181 -22.52 -5.29 1.07
C TRP A 181 -23.22 -4.47 -0.02
N THR A 182 -23.23 -4.97 -1.25
CA THR A 182 -23.71 -4.25 -2.44
C THR A 182 -25.19 -3.85 -2.32
N VAL A 183 -25.99 -4.64 -1.61
CA VAL A 183 -27.44 -4.40 -1.46
C VAL A 183 -27.78 -3.33 -0.40
N ILE A 184 -26.82 -2.84 0.38
CA ILE A 184 -27.08 -1.85 1.43
C ILE A 184 -27.35 -0.46 0.83
N THR A 185 -26.51 -0.02 -0.13
CA THR A 185 -26.61 1.30 -0.78
C THR A 185 -26.55 1.19 -2.32
N PRO A 186 -27.45 0.42 -2.97
CA PRO A 186 -27.29 -0.05 -4.36
C PRO A 186 -27.31 1.06 -5.42
N GLY A 187 -27.90 2.22 -5.13
CA GLY A 187 -28.02 3.34 -6.09
C GLY A 187 -27.11 4.53 -5.78
N GLY A 188 -26.29 4.47 -4.73
CA GLY A 188 -25.51 5.62 -4.26
C GLY A 188 -24.12 5.76 -4.87
N TYR A 189 -23.66 4.74 -5.60
CA TYR A 189 -22.32 4.71 -6.20
C TYR A 189 -22.22 5.58 -7.45
N THR A 190 -21.08 6.26 -7.62
CA THR A 190 -20.81 7.16 -8.73
C THR A 190 -19.31 7.34 -8.98
N ALA A 191 -18.92 7.43 -10.26
CA ALA A 191 -17.55 7.74 -10.66
C ALA A 191 -17.15 9.19 -10.32
N ASP A 192 -18.15 10.08 -10.20
CA ASP A 192 -17.99 11.52 -9.93
C ASP A 192 -18.08 11.84 -8.43
N TRP A 193 -17.67 10.92 -7.56
CA TRP A 193 -17.78 11.02 -6.09
C TRP A 193 -17.19 12.32 -5.53
N TYR A 194 -16.17 12.87 -6.17
CA TYR A 194 -15.48 14.11 -5.77
C TYR A 194 -16.31 15.38 -5.97
N ASN A 195 -17.45 15.30 -6.66
CA ASN A 195 -18.39 16.43 -6.81
C ASN A 195 -19.38 16.55 -5.64
N TYR A 196 -19.32 15.64 -4.66
CA TYR A 196 -20.27 15.59 -3.55
C TYR A 196 -19.58 15.86 -2.21
N GLU A 197 -20.23 16.64 -1.37
CA GLU A 197 -19.76 16.93 -0.03
C GLU A 197 -19.97 15.74 0.91
N ILE A 198 -19.08 15.58 1.90
CA ILE A 198 -19.13 14.46 2.85
C ILE A 198 -20.50 14.37 3.56
N PRO A 199 -21.07 15.47 4.12
CA PRO A 199 -22.37 15.40 4.78
C PRO A 199 -23.52 14.94 3.87
N GLU A 200 -23.48 15.29 2.58
CA GLU A 200 -24.48 14.79 1.62
C GLU A 200 -24.36 13.27 1.43
N SER A 201 -23.13 12.78 1.26
CA SER A 201 -22.85 11.35 1.12
C SER A 201 -23.19 10.56 2.40
N ASN A 202 -23.00 11.17 3.57
CA ASN A 202 -23.39 10.60 4.86
C ASN A 202 -24.89 10.34 4.94
N GLU A 203 -25.71 11.28 4.48
CA GLU A 203 -27.18 11.15 4.43
C GLU A 203 -27.69 10.15 3.39
N LEU A 204 -26.79 9.54 2.61
CA LEU A 204 -27.04 8.43 1.69
C LEU A 204 -26.51 7.08 2.21
N GLY A 205 -25.90 7.05 3.40
CA GLY A 205 -25.37 5.84 4.02
C GLY A 205 -23.91 5.50 3.66
N PHE A 206 -23.12 6.48 3.20
CA PHE A 206 -21.69 6.34 2.95
C PHE A 206 -20.88 7.11 3.99
N ILE A 207 -19.79 6.54 4.50
CA ILE A 207 -19.03 7.18 5.58
C ILE A 207 -18.23 8.41 5.11
N THR A 208 -17.89 8.45 3.82
CA THR A 208 -17.23 9.55 3.12
C THR A 208 -17.82 9.70 1.72
N SER A 209 -17.50 10.77 1.00
CA SER A 209 -17.81 10.86 -0.43
C SER A 209 -17.03 9.83 -1.24
N TYR A 210 -15.76 9.55 -0.89
CA TYR A 210 -14.92 8.59 -1.63
C TYR A 210 -15.46 7.16 -1.61
N ALA A 211 -16.12 6.77 -0.51
CA ALA A 211 -16.84 5.50 -0.37
C ALA A 211 -17.91 5.30 -1.47
N ARG A 212 -18.37 6.36 -2.14
CA ARG A 212 -19.32 6.24 -3.25
C ARG A 212 -18.67 5.81 -4.57
N SER A 213 -17.35 5.75 -4.66
CA SER A 213 -16.68 5.43 -5.92
C SER A 213 -16.98 4.01 -6.40
N ASN A 214 -16.92 3.02 -5.51
CA ASN A 214 -17.34 1.64 -5.74
C ASN A 214 -17.43 0.84 -4.42
N ILE A 215 -17.89 -0.41 -4.48
CA ILE A 215 -18.12 -1.26 -3.30
C ILE A 215 -16.84 -1.56 -2.50
N ASN A 216 -15.68 -1.64 -3.16
CA ASN A 216 -14.41 -1.97 -2.50
C ASN A 216 -13.91 -0.76 -1.71
N GLU A 217 -13.97 0.43 -2.31
CA GLU A 217 -13.64 1.68 -1.60
C GLU A 217 -14.63 1.94 -0.47
N ASP A 218 -15.92 1.67 -0.64
CA ASP A 218 -16.91 1.81 0.43
C ASP A 218 -16.57 0.95 1.65
N PHE A 219 -16.20 -0.31 1.42
CA PHE A 219 -15.79 -1.19 2.51
C PHE A 219 -14.50 -0.70 3.17
N ALA A 220 -13.48 -0.36 2.37
CA ALA A 220 -12.20 0.13 2.86
C ALA A 220 -12.34 1.42 3.66
N GLU A 221 -13.05 2.42 3.13
CA GLU A 221 -13.37 3.69 3.80
C GLU A 221 -14.18 3.47 5.07
N THR A 222 -15.19 2.60 5.04
CA THR A 222 -16.02 2.35 6.23
C THR A 222 -15.16 1.76 7.36
N ALA A 223 -14.36 0.74 7.05
CA ALA A 223 -13.49 0.13 8.05
C ALA A 223 -12.38 1.10 8.52
N SER A 224 -11.69 1.79 7.61
CA SER A 224 -10.61 2.72 7.96
C SER A 224 -11.10 3.88 8.82
N MET A 225 -12.24 4.49 8.47
CA MET A 225 -12.80 5.60 9.23
C MET A 225 -13.23 5.18 10.63
N ILE A 226 -13.85 3.99 10.79
CA ILE A 226 -14.20 3.49 12.13
C ILE A 226 -12.95 3.24 12.97
N LEU A 227 -11.84 2.80 12.37
CA LEU A 227 -10.56 2.60 13.07
C LEU A 227 -9.87 3.91 13.50
N ILE A 228 -10.27 5.05 12.94
CA ILE A 228 -9.68 6.36 13.23
C ILE A 228 -10.52 7.15 14.21
N TYR A 229 -11.85 7.01 14.12
CA TYR A 229 -12.73 7.58 15.11
C TYR A 229 -12.48 6.92 16.47
N SER A 230 -12.47 7.74 17.53
CA SER A 230 -12.75 7.23 18.86
C SER A 230 -14.16 6.66 18.91
N LYS A 231 -14.41 5.84 19.94
CA LYS A 231 -15.76 5.31 20.20
C LYS A 231 -16.80 6.43 20.29
N ASP A 232 -16.46 7.53 20.97
CA ASP A 232 -17.37 8.65 21.20
C ASP A 232 -17.55 9.51 19.94
N GLU A 233 -16.47 9.72 19.16
CA GLU A 233 -16.54 10.41 17.87
C GLU A 233 -17.43 9.65 16.88
N TYR A 234 -17.30 8.32 16.79
CA TYR A 234 -18.15 7.53 15.89
C TYR A 234 -19.61 7.50 16.34
N ALA A 235 -19.86 7.42 17.65
CA ALA A 235 -21.21 7.51 18.20
C ALA A 235 -21.86 8.88 17.91
N ALA A 236 -21.10 9.96 18.04
CA ALA A 236 -21.54 11.31 17.70
C ALA A 236 -21.80 11.47 16.19
N PHE A 237 -20.94 10.91 15.34
CA PHE A 237 -21.15 10.85 13.89
C PHE A 237 -22.48 10.18 13.55
N LEU A 238 -22.74 8.99 14.08
CA LEU A 238 -24.01 8.28 13.84
C LEU A 238 -25.22 9.03 14.40
N ALA A 239 -25.09 9.71 15.54
CA ALA A 239 -26.16 10.52 16.12
C ALA A 239 -26.47 11.79 15.29
N GLY A 240 -25.51 12.26 14.49
CA GLY A 240 -25.68 13.39 13.57
C GLY A 240 -26.45 13.06 12.29
N ILE A 241 -26.58 11.79 11.92
CA ILE A 241 -27.28 11.34 10.70
C ILE A 241 -28.79 11.55 10.86
N GLN A 242 -29.39 12.32 9.94
CA GLN A 242 -30.81 12.67 9.98
C GLN A 242 -31.69 11.63 9.27
N SER A 243 -31.20 11.06 8.18
CA SER A 243 -31.90 10.06 7.37
C SER A 243 -31.96 8.71 8.11
N PRO A 244 -33.16 8.19 8.45
CA PRO A 244 -33.28 6.88 9.09
C PRO A 244 -32.70 5.75 8.24
N PHE A 245 -32.83 5.87 6.91
CA PHE A 245 -32.24 4.92 5.96
C PHE A 245 -30.71 4.94 6.05
N ALA A 246 -30.09 6.12 6.03
CA ALA A 246 -28.64 6.25 6.07
C ALA A 246 -28.05 5.72 7.39
N LEU A 247 -28.71 6.03 8.51
CA LEU A 247 -28.33 5.51 9.82
C LEU A 247 -28.39 3.97 9.85
N GLU A 248 -29.46 3.38 9.32
CA GLU A 248 -29.58 1.92 9.22
C GLU A 248 -28.51 1.32 8.29
N ALA A 249 -28.23 1.96 7.16
CA ALA A 249 -27.21 1.54 6.21
C ALA A 249 -25.81 1.55 6.83
N LEU A 250 -25.41 2.64 7.49
CA LEU A 250 -24.11 2.76 8.15
C LEU A 250 -23.94 1.71 9.26
N LYS A 251 -24.98 1.47 10.07
CA LYS A 251 -24.95 0.41 11.09
C LYS A 251 -24.86 -1.00 10.51
N LYS A 252 -25.53 -1.28 9.38
CA LYS A 252 -25.40 -2.56 8.68
C LYS A 252 -23.98 -2.75 8.13
N LYS A 253 -23.40 -1.70 7.53
CA LYS A 253 -22.03 -1.71 7.05
C LYS A 253 -21.04 -1.96 8.19
N GLU A 254 -21.15 -1.23 9.30
CA GLU A 254 -20.37 -1.47 10.52
C GLU A 254 -20.46 -2.93 10.98
N ALA A 255 -21.68 -3.48 11.07
CA ALA A 255 -21.88 -4.87 11.49
C ALA A 255 -21.21 -5.88 10.55
N LEU A 256 -21.21 -5.63 9.24
CA LEU A 256 -20.50 -6.46 8.26
C LEU A 256 -18.98 -6.32 8.39
N VAL A 257 -18.44 -5.13 8.68
CA VAL A 257 -17.01 -4.94 8.96
C VAL A 257 -16.61 -5.73 10.21
N VAL A 258 -17.36 -5.59 11.31
CA VAL A 258 -17.10 -6.33 12.56
C VAL A 258 -17.14 -7.84 12.33
N LYS A 259 -18.16 -8.32 11.63
CA LYS A 259 -18.29 -9.74 11.25
C LYS A 259 -17.10 -10.21 10.41
N TYR A 260 -16.70 -9.43 9.41
CA TYR A 260 -15.59 -9.74 8.52
C TYR A 260 -14.29 -9.92 9.30
N PHE A 261 -13.91 -8.96 10.14
CA PHE A 261 -12.68 -9.06 10.94
C PHE A 261 -12.70 -10.27 11.88
N LYS A 262 -13.87 -10.59 12.45
CA LYS A 262 -14.03 -11.75 13.33
C LYS A 262 -13.91 -13.07 12.57
N GLU A 263 -14.60 -13.23 11.45
CA GLU A 263 -14.64 -14.50 10.71
C GLU A 263 -13.39 -14.72 9.86
N ALA A 264 -12.90 -13.68 9.18
CA ALA A 264 -11.73 -13.77 8.32
C ALA A 264 -10.43 -13.85 9.12
N PHE A 265 -10.33 -13.13 10.24
CA PHE A 265 -9.05 -12.94 10.93
C PHE A 265 -9.07 -13.29 12.42
N ASN A 266 -10.22 -13.72 12.97
CA ASN A 266 -10.41 -13.93 14.40
C ASN A 266 -10.02 -12.68 15.23
N MET A 267 -10.31 -11.51 14.69
CA MET A 267 -9.93 -10.23 15.27
C MET A 267 -11.16 -9.51 15.83
N ASP A 268 -11.04 -8.96 17.03
CA ASP A 268 -12.04 -8.05 17.58
C ASP A 268 -11.80 -6.65 16.99
N PHE A 269 -12.71 -6.22 16.13
CA PHE A 269 -12.58 -4.96 15.40
C PHE A 269 -12.65 -3.73 16.32
N TYR A 270 -13.46 -3.78 17.38
CA TYR A 270 -13.53 -2.67 18.32
C TYR A 270 -12.29 -2.61 19.21
N ALA A 271 -11.74 -3.76 19.62
CA ALA A 271 -10.46 -3.78 20.32
C ALA A 271 -9.31 -3.24 19.43
N LEU A 272 -9.37 -3.51 18.11
CA LEU A 272 -8.44 -2.92 17.15
C LEU A 272 -8.58 -1.40 17.04
N ARG A 273 -9.81 -0.88 16.95
CA ARG A 273 -10.06 0.57 16.99
C ARG A 273 -9.49 1.17 18.26
N ASP A 274 -9.83 0.62 19.42
CA ASP A 274 -9.44 1.20 20.72
C ASP A 274 -7.91 1.20 20.90
N GLU A 275 -7.21 0.15 20.42
CA GLU A 275 -5.74 0.12 20.41
C GLU A 275 -5.14 1.11 19.40
N ALA A 276 -5.76 1.28 18.23
CA ALA A 276 -5.33 2.28 17.23
C ALA A 276 -5.54 3.72 17.73
N GLU A 277 -6.65 4.01 18.40
CA GLU A 277 -6.93 5.29 19.05
C GLU A 277 -5.86 5.60 20.11
N LYS A 278 -5.61 4.67 21.03
CA LYS A 278 -4.57 4.78 22.05
C LYS A 278 -3.20 5.08 21.43
N ASN A 279 -2.81 4.36 20.38
CA ASN A 279 -1.53 4.56 19.71
C ASN A 279 -1.48 5.90 18.96
N THR A 280 -2.61 6.35 18.40
CA THR A 280 -2.75 7.66 17.77
C THR A 280 -2.56 8.79 18.77
N THR A 281 -3.24 8.73 19.92
CA THR A 281 -3.04 9.68 21.02
C THR A 281 -1.59 9.72 21.45
N ALA A 282 -0.95 8.56 21.66
CA ALA A 282 0.44 8.50 22.07
C ALA A 282 1.42 9.14 21.07
N VAL A 283 1.13 9.06 19.76
CA VAL A 283 1.95 9.70 18.72
C VAL A 283 1.76 11.22 18.70
N ILE A 284 0.54 11.71 18.93
CA ILE A 284 0.24 13.15 18.87
C ILE A 284 0.71 13.89 20.13
N THR A 285 0.72 13.22 21.29
CA THR A 285 1.09 13.84 22.57
C THR A 285 2.58 13.81 22.89
N ASN A 286 3.39 13.08 22.12
CA ASN A 286 4.85 12.94 22.30
C ASN A 286 5.62 13.78 21.29
#